data_AF-A0A4C1V6V7-F1
#
_entry.id   AF-A0A4C1V6V7-F1
#
_cell.length_a   1.000
_cell.length_b   1.000
_cell.length_c   1.000
_cell.angle_alpha   90.00
_cell.angle_beta   90.00
_cell.angle_gamma   90.00
#
_symmetry.space_group_name_H-M   'P 1'
#
loop_
_entity.id
_entity.type
_entity.pdbx_description
1 polymer ?
#
loop_
_entity_poly.entity_id
_entity_poly.type
_entity_poly.pdbx_seq_one_letter_code
_entity_poly.pdbx_strand_id
1 'polypeptide(L)'
;MEGRVPTYSSNSSKWLKTGKPIQKGTVVVLKSDNSAPLDWPLGVIDDVHPGKDGVHKPAVVLETTVAAESEDITQKDQKLMVTFLEFKASKEMCDCFISERDDHQTEIISAMFMHIKLKRELAEMDIKCNHDLSHQHDRLQLLVSEMDDWRNQYEHHYVRYKLFRKSCIVVEKGRTN
;
A
#
# COMPACT_ATOMS: atom_id res chain seq x y z
N MET A 1 96.41 1.51 1.83
CA MET A 1 95.60 0.56 1.06
C MET A 1 95.60 -0.74 1.85
N GLU A 2 94.72 -0.87 2.84
CA GLU A 2 93.37 -1.47 2.70
C GLU A 2 93.44 -2.90 2.14
N GLY A 3 92.84 -3.93 2.74
CA GLY A 3 91.80 -3.95 3.76
C GLY A 3 91.84 -5.22 4.63
N ARG A 4 91.35 -5.06 5.86
CA ARG A 4 91.15 -6.12 6.85
C ARG A 4 89.64 -6.40 6.87
N VAL A 5 89.24 -7.62 6.50
CA VAL A 5 87.84 -8.06 6.49
C VAL A 5 87.32 -8.18 7.93
N PRO A 6 86.20 -7.53 8.31
CA PRO A 6 85.58 -7.72 9.62
C PRO A 6 84.79 -9.03 9.68
N THR A 7 85.06 -9.84 10.70
CA THR A 7 84.23 -10.98 11.10
C THR A 7 83.04 -10.46 11.92
N TYR A 8 81.82 -10.63 11.40
CA TYR A 8 80.61 -10.35 12.18
C TYR A 8 80.18 -11.60 12.95
N SER A 9 80.44 -11.58 14.25
CA SER A 9 79.86 -12.47 15.25
C SER A 9 78.35 -12.19 15.35
N SER A 10 77.52 -13.13 14.90
CA SER A 10 76.08 -13.08 15.17
C SER A 10 75.81 -13.62 16.57
N ASN A 11 75.84 -12.72 17.54
CA ASN A 11 75.19 -12.90 18.83
C ASN A 11 73.66 -13.00 18.62
N SER A 12 73.09 -14.18 18.78
CA SER A 12 71.66 -14.31 19.08
C SER A 12 71.45 -15.20 20.31
N SER A 13 71.84 -14.67 21.47
CA SER A 13 71.43 -15.18 22.78
C SER A 13 69.97 -14.81 23.05
N LYS A 14 69.05 -15.36 22.25
CA LYS A 14 67.61 -15.30 22.50
C LYS A 14 67.14 -16.76 22.54
N TRP A 15 66.33 -17.11 23.54
CA TRP A 15 65.70 -18.43 23.75
C TRP A 15 66.39 -19.46 24.66
N LEU A 16 67.10 -19.02 25.70
CA LEU A 16 67.30 -19.85 26.91
C LEU A 16 66.71 -19.15 28.13
N LYS A 17 65.40 -18.93 28.12
CA LYS A 17 64.68 -18.76 29.39
C LYS A 17 64.17 -20.14 29.77
N THR A 18 64.74 -20.71 30.84
CA THR A 18 64.12 -21.85 31.52
C THR A 18 62.74 -21.37 31.97
N GLY A 19 61.71 -21.75 31.21
CA GLY A 19 60.33 -21.40 31.52
C GLY A 19 59.90 -22.02 32.85
N LYS A 20 58.88 -21.43 33.48
CA LYS A 20 58.28 -22.03 34.69
C LYS A 20 57.84 -23.47 34.37
N PRO A 21 58.05 -24.43 35.28
CA PRO A 21 57.57 -25.80 35.08
C PRO A 21 56.05 -25.76 34.92
N ILE A 22 55.57 -26.46 33.89
CA ILE A 22 54.15 -26.52 33.54
C ILE A 22 53.41 -27.30 34.63
N GLN A 23 52.31 -26.75 35.14
CA GLN A 23 51.55 -27.32 36.26
C GLN A 23 50.18 -27.86 35.79
N LYS A 24 49.62 -28.82 36.54
CA LYS A 24 48.21 -29.23 36.39
C LYS A 24 47.29 -28.00 36.43
N GLY A 25 46.28 -27.97 35.57
CA GLY A 25 45.36 -26.83 35.46
C GLY A 25 45.86 -25.69 34.55
N THR A 26 47.06 -25.79 33.97
CA THR A 26 47.54 -24.81 32.98
C THR A 26 46.79 -25.00 31.66
N VAL A 27 46.20 -23.94 31.12
CA VAL A 27 45.59 -23.93 29.78
C VAL A 27 46.69 -23.89 28.72
N VAL A 28 46.60 -24.79 27.74
CA VAL A 28 47.54 -24.91 26.63
C VAL A 28 46.81 -24.95 25.30
N VAL A 29 47.46 -24.47 24.25
CA VAL A 29 46.95 -24.59 22.87
C VAL A 29 47.45 -25.92 22.29
N LEU A 30 46.53 -26.76 21.82
CA LEU A 30 46.85 -28.04 21.20
C LEU A 30 47.02 -27.84 19.70
N LYS A 31 48.26 -27.98 19.22
CA LYS A 31 48.53 -27.93 17.79
C LYS A 31 47.87 -29.12 17.09
N SER A 32 46.91 -28.84 16.20
CA SER A 32 46.29 -29.83 15.32
C SER A 32 46.84 -29.67 13.90
N ASP A 33 47.19 -30.78 13.27
CA ASP A 33 47.66 -30.76 11.88
C ASP A 33 46.52 -30.31 10.94
N ASN A 34 46.85 -29.46 9.97
CA ASN A 34 45.95 -28.88 8.97
C ASN A 34 44.89 -27.87 9.47
N SER A 35 44.97 -27.40 10.72
CA SER A 35 44.11 -26.32 11.24
C SER A 35 44.87 -24.99 11.31
N ALA A 36 44.22 -23.87 10.99
CA ALA A 36 44.83 -22.55 11.15
C ALA A 36 45.14 -22.28 12.63
N PRO A 37 46.17 -21.48 12.96
CA PRO A 37 46.57 -21.25 14.36
C PRO A 37 45.47 -20.69 15.28
N LEU A 38 44.45 -20.03 14.72
CA LEU A 38 43.28 -19.52 15.45
C LEU A 38 42.26 -20.60 15.79
N ASP A 39 42.26 -21.71 15.06
CA ASP A 39 41.31 -22.83 15.20
C ASP A 39 41.90 -23.96 16.06
N TRP A 40 43.07 -23.75 16.67
CA TRP A 40 43.68 -24.76 17.52
C TRP A 40 42.91 -24.87 18.84
N PRO A 41 42.44 -26.07 19.20
CA PRO A 41 41.66 -26.25 20.42
C PRO A 41 42.51 -25.94 21.66
N LEU A 42 41.86 -25.38 22.67
CA LEU A 42 42.45 -25.19 24.00
C LEU A 42 42.24 -26.46 24.82
N GLY A 43 43.28 -26.88 25.53
CA GLY A 43 43.23 -27.98 26.49
C GLY A 43 43.73 -27.54 27.86
N VAL A 44 43.35 -28.28 28.90
CA VAL A 44 43.87 -28.09 30.27
C VAL A 44 44.71 -29.32 30.62
N ILE A 45 45.86 -29.10 31.28
CA ILE A 45 46.75 -30.19 31.68
C ILE A 45 46.18 -30.92 32.90
N ASP A 46 45.85 -32.20 32.72
CA ASP A 46 45.30 -33.06 33.76
C ASP A 46 46.39 -33.75 34.60
N ASP A 47 47.49 -34.19 33.97
CA ASP A 47 48.65 -34.74 34.68
C ASP A 47 50.00 -34.45 34.01
N VAL A 48 51.06 -34.38 34.82
CA VAL A 48 52.44 -34.10 34.39
C VAL A 48 53.36 -35.21 34.87
N HIS A 49 53.88 -35.99 33.93
CA HIS A 49 54.80 -37.09 34.24
C HIS A 49 56.26 -36.66 34.00
N PRO A 50 57.21 -37.01 34.88
CA PRO A 50 58.62 -36.72 34.65
C PRO A 50 59.15 -37.56 33.48
N GLY A 51 59.73 -36.91 32.48
CA GLY A 51 60.41 -37.59 31.37
C GLY A 51 61.78 -38.14 31.81
N LYS A 52 62.26 -39.17 31.12
CA LYS A 52 63.52 -39.88 31.41
C LYS A 52 64.78 -39.00 31.47
N ASP A 53 64.73 -37.81 30.88
CA ASP A 53 65.85 -36.85 30.80
C ASP A 53 65.73 -35.69 31.82
N GLY A 54 64.87 -35.82 32.84
CA GLY A 54 64.64 -34.77 33.84
C GLY A 54 63.78 -33.60 33.35
N VAL A 55 63.24 -33.68 32.13
CA VAL A 55 62.32 -32.70 31.54
C VAL A 55 60.91 -33.29 31.52
N HIS A 56 59.96 -32.61 32.16
CA HIS A 56 58.54 -32.98 32.14
C HIS A 56 58.00 -32.93 30.71
N LYS A 57 57.47 -34.05 30.20
CA LYS A 57 56.75 -34.11 28.92
C LYS A 57 55.24 -34.12 29.24
N PRO A 58 54.42 -33.22 28.66
CA PRO A 58 52.98 -33.24 28.91
C PRO A 58 52.36 -34.48 28.26
N ALA A 59 51.43 -35.13 28.98
CA ALA A 59 50.67 -36.26 28.47
C ALA A 59 49.17 -36.08 28.78
N VAL A 60 48.39 -36.28 27.72
CA VAL A 60 46.94 -36.55 27.63
C VAL A 60 45.97 -35.36 27.81
N VAL A 61 45.06 -35.31 26.84
CA VAL A 61 43.97 -34.34 26.56
C VAL A 61 42.68 -34.84 27.22
N LEU A 62 41.86 -33.95 27.78
CA LEU A 62 40.47 -34.25 28.16
C LEU A 62 39.49 -33.18 27.62
N GLU A 63 38.56 -33.69 26.81
CA GLU A 63 37.17 -33.34 26.45
C GLU A 63 36.66 -31.88 26.54
N THR A 64 36.24 -31.35 25.39
CA THR A 64 35.40 -30.14 25.28
C THR A 64 33.93 -30.52 25.52
N THR A 65 33.31 -30.00 26.58
CA THR A 65 31.87 -30.08 26.80
C THR A 65 31.13 -29.15 25.82
N VAL A 66 30.61 -29.72 24.72
CA VAL A 66 29.66 -29.05 23.81
C VAL A 66 28.25 -29.47 24.21
N ALA A 67 27.59 -28.72 25.10
CA ALA A 67 26.20 -29.05 25.49
C ALA A 67 25.27 -27.84 25.70
N ALA A 68 25.78 -26.60 25.80
CA ALA A 68 24.95 -25.44 26.14
C ALA A 68 24.48 -24.60 24.93
N GLU A 69 24.99 -24.82 23.71
CA GLU A 69 24.70 -23.97 22.54
C GLU A 69 23.64 -24.55 21.59
N SER A 70 23.26 -25.81 21.77
CA SER A 70 22.32 -26.54 20.89
C SER A 70 20.84 -26.15 21.12
N GLU A 71 20.47 -25.87 22.37
CA GLU A 71 19.08 -25.65 22.79
C GLU A 71 18.58 -24.22 22.48
N ASP A 72 19.49 -23.24 22.46
CA ASP A 72 19.20 -21.84 22.10
C ASP A 72 18.94 -21.66 20.59
N ILE A 73 19.57 -22.46 19.73
CA ILE A 73 19.40 -22.41 18.27
C ILE A 73 18.02 -22.94 17.87
N THR A 74 17.61 -24.08 18.42
CA THR A 74 16.29 -24.66 18.13
C THR A 74 15.13 -23.80 18.62
N GLN A 75 15.28 -23.12 19.76
CA GLN A 75 14.28 -22.15 20.25
C GLN A 75 14.19 -20.91 19.36
N LYS A 76 15.31 -20.40 18.86
CA LYS A 76 15.35 -19.28 17.91
C LYS A 76 14.70 -19.63 16.57
N ASP A 77 14.94 -20.84 16.07
CA ASP A 77 14.34 -21.33 14.83
C ASP A 77 12.82 -21.49 14.95
N GLN A 78 12.34 -22.03 16.08
CA GLN A 78 10.91 -22.12 16.35
C GLN A 78 10.25 -20.74 16.44
N LYS A 79 10.90 -19.78 17.13
CA LYS A 79 10.40 -18.41 17.23
C LYS A 79 10.35 -17.71 15.87
N LEU A 80 11.36 -17.94 15.02
CA LEU A 80 11.42 -17.41 13.67
C LEU A 80 10.32 -18.00 12.77
N MET A 81 10.05 -19.30 12.88
CA MET A 81 8.96 -19.95 12.13
C MET A 81 7.60 -19.37 12.50
N VAL A 82 7.34 -19.15 13.79
CA VAL A 82 6.07 -18.55 14.24
C VAL A 82 5.92 -17.12 13.68
N THR A 83 6.94 -16.28 13.81
CA THR A 83 6.85 -14.90 13.30
C THR A 83 6.75 -14.85 11.78
N PHE A 84 7.38 -15.78 11.07
CA PHE A 84 7.23 -15.90 9.62
C PHE A 84 5.80 -16.27 9.22
N LEU A 85 5.17 -17.20 9.94
CA LEU A 85 3.77 -17.58 9.69
C LEU A 85 2.81 -16.44 10.00
N GLU A 86 3.01 -15.71 11.11
CA GLU A 86 2.24 -14.51 11.43
C GLU A 86 2.41 -13.42 10.35
N PHE A 87 3.64 -13.20 9.90
CA PHE A 87 3.90 -12.25 8.82
C PHE A 87 3.23 -12.67 7.50
N LYS A 88 3.27 -13.96 7.17
CA LYS A 88 2.59 -14.50 5.98
C LYS A 88 1.08 -14.29 6.07
N ALA A 89 0.47 -14.61 7.20
CA ALA A 89 -0.96 -14.39 7.42
C ALA A 89 -1.32 -12.90 7.35
N SER A 90 -0.49 -12.02 7.92
CA SER A 90 -0.66 -10.57 7.84
C SER A 90 -0.58 -10.05 6.40
N LYS A 91 0.37 -10.55 5.61
CA LYS A 91 0.48 -10.22 4.19
C LYS A 91 -0.76 -10.66 3.41
N GLU A 92 -1.22 -11.89 3.61
CA GLU A 92 -2.42 -12.41 2.95
C GLU A 92 -3.66 -11.57 3.27
N MET A 93 -3.82 -11.13 4.52
CA MET A 93 -4.89 -10.18 4.89
C MET A 93 -4.76 -8.83 4.17
N CYS A 94 -3.56 -8.26 4.09
CA CYS A 94 -3.33 -7.01 3.36
C CYS A 94 -3.66 -7.16 1.87
N ASP A 95 -3.25 -8.25 1.23
CA ASP A 95 -3.55 -8.53 -0.18
C ASP A 95 -5.06 -8.66 -0.41
N CYS A 96 -5.78 -9.31 0.52
CA CYS A 96 -7.24 -9.42 0.50
C CYS A 96 -7.91 -8.03 0.57
N PHE A 97 -7.52 -7.18 1.53
CA PHE A 97 -8.08 -5.83 1.65
C PHE A 97 -7.79 -4.94 0.43
N ILE A 98 -6.62 -5.12 -0.19
CA ILE A 98 -6.28 -4.40 -1.42
C ILE A 98 -7.23 -4.81 -2.55
N SER A 99 -7.49 -6.11 -2.72
CA SER A 99 -8.45 -6.59 -3.73
C SER A 99 -9.87 -6.08 -3.50
N GLU A 100 -10.38 -6.16 -2.27
CA GLU A 100 -11.73 -5.66 -1.93
C GLU A 100 -11.85 -4.16 -2.20
N ARG A 101 -10.82 -3.38 -1.85
CA ARG A 101 -10.78 -1.93 -2.14
C ARG A 101 -10.83 -1.68 -3.65
N ASP A 102 -10.08 -2.44 -4.44
CA ASP A 102 -10.01 -2.27 -5.89
C ASP A 102 -11.34 -2.65 -6.57
N ASP A 103 -12.03 -3.68 -6.06
CA ASP A 103 -13.39 -4.03 -6.46
C ASP A 103 -14.36 -2.89 -6.18
N HIS A 104 -14.37 -2.35 -4.96
CA HIS A 104 -15.21 -1.20 -4.60
C HIS A 104 -14.89 0.05 -5.42
N GLN A 105 -13.61 0.31 -5.69
CA GLN A 105 -13.21 1.42 -6.54
C GLN A 105 -13.80 1.25 -7.95
N THR A 106 -13.79 0.04 -8.49
CA THR A 106 -14.37 -0.28 -9.80
C THR A 106 -15.89 -0.07 -9.82
N GLU A 107 -16.59 -0.53 -8.77
CA GLU A 107 -18.03 -0.32 -8.60
C GLU A 107 -18.38 1.17 -8.52
N ILE A 108 -17.63 1.95 -7.73
CA ILE A 108 -17.82 3.40 -7.61
C ILE A 108 -17.63 4.09 -8.96
N ILE A 109 -16.56 3.76 -9.70
CA ILE A 109 -16.30 4.33 -11.02
C ILE A 109 -17.45 4.00 -11.99
N SER A 110 -17.94 2.75 -11.98
CA SER A 110 -19.07 2.31 -12.79
C SER A 110 -20.36 3.07 -12.44
N ALA A 111 -20.67 3.19 -11.14
CA ALA A 111 -21.83 3.93 -10.65
C ALA A 111 -21.75 5.42 -11.03
N MET A 112 -20.58 6.04 -10.92
CA MET A 112 -20.35 7.41 -11.33
C MET A 112 -20.60 7.60 -12.83
N PHE A 113 -20.11 6.68 -13.66
CA PHE A 113 -20.36 6.70 -15.11
C PHE A 113 -21.86 6.63 -15.42
N MET A 114 -22.56 5.69 -14.79
CA MET A 114 -24.01 5.54 -14.95
C MET A 114 -24.77 6.80 -14.49
N HIS A 115 -24.40 7.38 -13.35
CA HIS A 115 -24.99 8.62 -12.86
C HIS A 115 -24.78 9.80 -13.84
N ILE A 116 -23.59 9.92 -14.44
CA ILE A 116 -23.32 10.95 -15.47
C ILE A 116 -24.22 10.71 -16.70
N LYS A 117 -24.36 9.46 -17.14
CA LYS A 117 -25.22 9.10 -18.27
C LYS A 117 -26.69 9.44 -17.99
N LEU A 118 -27.22 9.02 -16.85
CA LEU A 118 -28.60 9.28 -16.46
C LEU A 118 -28.87 10.78 -16.29
N LYS A 119 -27.92 11.54 -15.72
CA LYS A 119 -28.04 13.00 -15.65
C LYS A 119 -28.16 13.66 -17.01
N ARG A 120 -27.43 13.16 -18.02
CA ARG A 120 -27.56 13.66 -19.40
C ARG A 120 -28.93 13.34 -19.98
N GLU A 121 -29.37 12.09 -19.89
CA GLU A 121 -30.68 11.67 -20.42
C GLU A 121 -31.83 12.46 -19.76
N LEU A 122 -31.73 12.72 -18.45
CA LEU A 122 -32.69 13.56 -17.73
C LEU A 122 -32.73 14.99 -18.27
N ALA A 123 -31.57 15.59 -18.56
CA ALA A 123 -31.50 16.95 -19.12
C ALA A 123 -32.06 17.01 -20.56
N GLU A 124 -31.80 16.00 -21.39
CA GLU A 124 -32.38 15.91 -22.74
C GLU A 124 -33.90 15.79 -22.69
N MET A 125 -34.42 14.98 -21.77
CA MET A 125 -35.87 14.84 -21.56
C MET A 125 -36.51 16.15 -21.08
N ASP A 126 -35.87 16.85 -20.14
CA ASP A 126 -36.37 18.15 -19.64
C ASP A 126 -36.50 19.18 -20.76
N ILE A 127 -35.46 19.31 -21.60
CA ILE A 127 -35.49 20.20 -22.77
C ILE A 127 -36.62 19.82 -23.72
N LYS A 128 -36.80 18.52 -24.01
CA LYS A 128 -37.86 18.04 -24.90
C LYS A 128 -39.25 18.32 -24.34
N CYS A 129 -39.47 18.04 -23.05
CA CYS A 129 -40.75 18.28 -22.38
C CYS A 129 -41.11 19.77 -22.39
N ASN A 130 -40.15 20.63 -22.07
CA ASN A 130 -40.34 22.08 -22.09
C ASN A 130 -40.65 22.59 -23.51
N HIS A 131 -39.96 22.06 -24.53
CA HIS A 131 -40.24 22.41 -25.92
C HIS A 131 -41.65 21.99 -26.34
N ASP A 132 -42.05 20.74 -26.06
CA ASP A 132 -43.37 20.22 -26.41
C ASP A 132 -44.48 21.01 -25.71
N LEU A 133 -44.31 21.35 -24.43
CA LEU A 133 -45.25 22.18 -23.67
C LEU A 133 -45.36 23.60 -24.25
N SER A 134 -44.24 24.24 -24.58
CA SER A 134 -44.24 25.56 -25.22
C SER A 134 -44.98 25.52 -26.56
N HIS A 135 -44.73 24.50 -27.37
CA HIS A 135 -45.41 24.33 -28.64
C HIS A 135 -46.93 24.15 -28.46
N GLN A 136 -47.38 23.38 -27.46
CA GLN A 136 -48.82 23.28 -27.17
C GLN A 136 -49.40 24.62 -26.68
N HIS A 137 -48.67 25.35 -25.85
CA HIS A 137 -49.08 26.67 -25.38
C HIS A 137 -49.29 27.64 -26.55
N ASP A 138 -48.35 27.69 -27.49
CA ASP A 138 -48.45 28.56 -28.68
C ASP A 138 -49.67 28.22 -29.55
N ARG A 139 -49.97 26.93 -29.72
CA ARG A 139 -51.17 26.47 -30.43
C ARG A 139 -52.46 26.90 -29.74
N LEU A 140 -52.53 26.78 -28.41
CA LEU A 140 -53.70 27.23 -27.65
C LEU A 140 -53.84 28.74 -27.71
N GLN A 141 -52.73 29.48 -27.65
CA GLN A 141 -52.73 30.94 -27.75
C GLN A 141 -53.25 31.41 -29.11
N LEU A 142 -52.91 30.71 -30.19
CA LEU A 142 -53.47 30.98 -31.52
C LEU A 142 -54.99 30.79 -31.54
N LEU A 143 -55.49 29.68 -30.98
CA LEU A 143 -56.94 29.42 -30.90
C LEU A 143 -57.67 30.46 -30.05
N VAL A 144 -57.09 30.88 -28.92
CA VAL A 144 -57.64 31.96 -28.10
C VAL A 144 -57.74 33.26 -28.89
N SER A 145 -56.69 33.60 -29.63
CA SER A 145 -56.66 34.82 -30.46
C SER A 145 -57.74 34.76 -31.54
N GLU A 146 -57.90 33.61 -32.21
CA GLU A 146 -58.96 33.40 -33.20
C GLU A 146 -60.36 33.53 -32.58
N MET A 147 -60.60 32.95 -31.40
CA MET A 147 -61.86 33.10 -30.69
C MET A 147 -62.15 34.55 -30.29
N ASP A 148 -61.13 35.31 -29.91
CA ASP A 148 -61.28 36.74 -29.59
C ASP A 148 -61.63 37.55 -30.84
N ASP A 149 -61.06 37.23 -32.00
CA ASP A 149 -61.44 37.84 -33.28
C ASP A 149 -62.92 37.57 -33.62
N TRP A 150 -63.38 36.32 -33.46
CA TRP A 150 -64.79 35.97 -33.65
C TRP A 150 -65.71 36.72 -32.68
N ARG A 151 -65.33 36.80 -31.40
CA ARG A 151 -66.06 37.55 -30.37
C ARG A 151 -66.16 39.03 -30.75
N ASN A 152 -65.05 39.64 -31.17
CA ASN A 152 -64.99 41.05 -31.56
C ASN A 152 -65.89 41.34 -32.77
N GLN A 153 -65.88 40.47 -33.78
CA GLN A 153 -66.77 40.59 -34.95
C GLN A 153 -68.24 40.50 -34.54
N TYR A 154 -68.59 39.52 -33.71
CA TYR A 154 -69.96 39.33 -33.21
C TYR A 154 -70.45 40.58 -32.45
N GLU A 155 -69.65 41.09 -31.52
CA GLU A 155 -69.99 42.31 -30.76
C GLU A 155 -70.18 43.52 -31.68
N HIS A 156 -69.30 43.70 -32.67
CA HIS A 156 -69.43 44.77 -33.66
C HIS A 156 -70.75 44.68 -34.44
N HIS A 157 -71.10 43.49 -34.94
CA HIS A 157 -72.37 43.26 -35.64
C HIS A 157 -73.58 43.46 -34.73
N TYR A 158 -73.51 42.99 -33.48
CA TYR A 158 -74.57 43.12 -32.50
C TYR A 158 -74.86 44.60 -32.16
N VAL A 159 -73.83 45.41 -31.95
CA VAL A 159 -73.96 46.86 -31.73
C VAL A 159 -74.60 47.54 -32.94
N ARG A 160 -74.13 47.23 -34.16
CA ARG A 160 -74.70 47.79 -35.40
C ARG A 160 -76.19 47.45 -35.56
N TYR A 161 -76.55 46.19 -35.32
CA TYR A 161 -77.95 45.74 -35.34
C TYR A 161 -78.81 46.50 -34.32
N LYS A 162 -78.31 46.65 -33.08
CA LYS A 162 -79.02 47.37 -32.01
C LYS A 162 -79.24 48.84 -32.35
N LEU A 163 -78.26 49.51 -32.96
CA LEU A 163 -78.39 50.89 -33.44
C LEU A 163 -79.40 51.00 -34.58
N PHE A 164 -79.33 50.10 -35.57
CA PHE A 164 -80.28 50.06 -36.68
C PHE A 164 -81.72 49.89 -36.18
N ARG A 165 -81.96 48.91 -35.29
CA ARG A 165 -83.28 48.67 -34.70
C ARG A 165 -83.81 49.90 -33.95
N LYS A 166 -82.97 50.58 -33.16
CA LYS A 166 -83.35 51.83 -32.49
C LYS A 166 -83.75 52.91 -33.49
N SER A 167 -83.00 53.06 -34.58
CA SER A 167 -83.32 54.02 -35.64
C SER A 167 -84.66 53.71 -36.31
N CYS A 168 -84.93 52.46 -36.67
CA CYS A 168 -86.22 52.05 -37.24
C CYS A 168 -87.40 52.39 -36.32
N ILE A 169 -87.28 52.11 -35.02
CA ILE A 169 -88.32 52.44 -34.03
C ILE A 169 -88.58 53.95 -33.96
N VAL A 170 -87.53 54.78 -34.03
CA VAL A 170 -87.67 56.25 -34.04
C VAL A 170 -88.39 56.72 -35.31
N VAL A 171 -88.04 56.17 -36.47
CA VAL A 171 -88.70 56.50 -37.75
C VAL A 171 -90.19 56.10 -37.74
N GLU A 172 -90.54 54.94 -37.21
CA GLU A 172 -91.95 54.50 -37.10
C GLU A 172 -92.78 55.39 -36.16
N LYS A 173 -92.21 55.80 -35.01
CA LYS A 173 -92.87 56.74 -34.10
C LYS A 173 -93.02 58.16 -34.67
N GLY A 174 -92.10 58.58 -35.52
CA GLY A 174 -92.19 59.88 -36.21
C GLY A 174 -93.24 59.92 -37.33
N ARG A 175 -93.64 58.77 -37.88
CA ARG A 175 -94.70 58.67 -38.91
C ARG A 175 -96.12 58.55 -38.34
N THR A 176 -96.26 58.33 -37.04
CA THR A 176 -97.54 58.08 -36.36
C THR A 176 -98.04 59.29 -35.55
N ASN A 177 -97.35 60.43 -35.63
CA ASN A 177 -97.80 61.76 -35.16
C ASN A 177 -97.99 62.69 -36.35
#